data_AF-A0A2L2Z6H0-F1
#
_entry.id   AF-A0A2L2Z6H0-F1
#
_cell.length_a   1.000
_cell.length_b   1.000
_cell.length_c   1.000
_cell.angle_alpha   90.00
_cell.angle_beta   90.00
_cell.angle_gamma   90.00
#
_symmetry.space_group_name_H-M   'P 1'
#
loop_
_entity.id
_entity.type
_entity.pdbx_description
1 polymer ?
#
loop_
_entity_poly.entity_id
_entity_poly.type
_entity_poly.pdbx_seq_one_letter_code
_entity_poly.pdbx_strand_id
1 'polypeptide(L)'
;RNSQRDSWCRYVSSITSTTSPRQVWSRVKRANGIYREFHLPVFKRNGTIYSAPVDVCNMLGDTFAAVSSLESYSRAFQYHKQIAERNNINFNTRRLFHYNSNFNFVELQRALYQSHNTSPG
;
A
#
# COMPACT_ATOMS: atom_id res chain seq x y z
N ARG A 1 1.78 -38.36 -9.46
CA ARG A 1 2.47 -38.30 -10.78
C ARG A 1 1.51 -37.95 -11.91
N ASN A 2 0.39 -38.66 -12.08
CA ASN A 2 -0.58 -38.36 -13.15
C ASN A 2 -1.22 -36.97 -13.03
N SER A 3 -1.60 -36.54 -11.83
CA SER A 3 -2.26 -35.23 -11.64
C SER A 3 -1.41 -34.02 -12.06
N GLN A 4 -0.08 -34.06 -11.85
CA GLN A 4 0.82 -32.98 -12.29
C GLN A 4 0.94 -32.93 -13.82
N ARG A 5 1.00 -34.10 -14.46
CA ARG A 5 1.02 -34.22 -15.92
C ARG A 5 -0.29 -33.73 -16.52
N ASP A 6 -1.42 -34.13 -15.96
CA ASP A 6 -2.75 -33.70 -16.43
C ASP A 6 -2.95 -32.20 -16.25
N SER A 7 -2.52 -31.63 -15.11
CA SER A 7 -2.56 -30.18 -14.92
C SER A 7 -1.68 -29.44 -15.91
N TRP A 8 -0.50 -29.99 -16.23
CA TRP A 8 0.42 -29.40 -17.20
C TRP A 8 -0.15 -29.44 -18.62
N CYS A 9 -0.70 -30.59 -19.05
CA CYS A 9 -1.37 -30.71 -20.34
C CYS A 9 -2.53 -29.72 -20.46
N ARG A 10 -3.41 -29.63 -19.46
CA ARG A 10 -4.51 -28.64 -19.46
C ARG A 10 -4.00 -27.20 -19.53
N TYR A 11 -2.93 -26.89 -18.80
CA TYR A 11 -2.33 -25.56 -18.79
C TYR A 11 -1.81 -25.15 -20.17
N VAL A 12 -1.05 -26.02 -20.84
CA VAL A 12 -0.53 -25.76 -22.19
C VAL A 12 -1.68 -25.71 -23.22
N SER A 13 -2.64 -26.63 -23.15
CA SER A 13 -3.81 -26.67 -24.04
C SER A 13 -4.73 -25.44 -23.91
N SER A 14 -4.64 -24.69 -22.81
CA SER A 14 -5.40 -23.44 -22.64
C SER A 14 -4.84 -22.27 -23.46
N ILE A 15 -3.69 -22.41 -24.11
CA ILE A 15 -3.11 -21.41 -25.02
C ILE A 15 -3.72 -21.62 -26.40
N THR A 16 -4.65 -20.73 -26.76
CA THR A 16 -5.39 -20.76 -28.03
C THR A 16 -4.99 -19.57 -28.91
N SER A 17 -5.46 -19.54 -30.16
CA SER A 17 -5.30 -18.41 -31.07
C SER A 17 -5.88 -17.08 -30.55
N THR A 18 -6.80 -17.14 -29.58
CA THR A 18 -7.39 -15.97 -28.92
C THR A 18 -6.56 -15.47 -27.73
N THR A 19 -5.53 -16.21 -27.32
CA THR A 19 -4.65 -15.79 -26.22
C THR A 19 -3.73 -14.68 -26.70
N SER A 20 -3.76 -13.54 -26.03
CA SER A 20 -2.90 -12.41 -26.41
C SER A 20 -1.40 -12.73 -26.26
N PRO A 21 -0.51 -12.14 -27.07
CA PRO A 21 0.94 -12.35 -26.96
C PRO A 21 1.48 -12.08 -25.54
N ARG A 22 0.95 -11.07 -24.83
CA ARG A 22 1.30 -10.76 -23.45
C ARG A 22 0.98 -11.92 -22.49
N GLN A 23 -0.19 -12.54 -22.65
CA GLN A 23 -0.61 -13.69 -21.83
C GLN A 23 0.20 -14.93 -22.16
N VAL A 24 0.49 -15.19 -23.44
CA VAL A 24 1.38 -16.28 -23.85
C VAL A 24 2.74 -16.12 -23.16
N TRP A 25 3.32 -14.92 -23.21
CA TRP A 25 4.63 -14.67 -22.61
C TRP A 25 4.64 -14.72 -21.08
N SER A 26 3.55 -14.32 -20.43
CA SER A 26 3.32 -14.54 -19.00
C SER A 26 3.33 -16.04 -18.64
N ARG A 27 2.61 -16.87 -19.42
CA ARG A 27 2.52 -18.32 -19.19
C ARG A 27 3.86 -19.03 -19.41
N VAL A 28 4.61 -18.64 -20.44
CA VAL A 28 5.97 -19.15 -20.68
C VAL A 28 6.90 -18.82 -19.51
N LYS A 29 6.84 -17.60 -18.97
CA LYS A 29 7.62 -17.25 -17.79
C LYS A 29 7.22 -18.08 -16.56
N ARG A 30 5.91 -18.38 -16.39
CA ARG A 30 5.39 -19.20 -15.27
C ARG A 30 5.91 -20.64 -15.37
N ALA A 31 5.87 -21.19 -16.58
CA ALA A 31 6.45 -22.50 -16.90
C ALA A 31 7.94 -22.60 -16.58
N ASN A 32 8.70 -21.56 -16.93
CA ASN A 32 10.14 -21.49 -16.69
C ASN A 32 10.50 -21.09 -15.25
N GLY A 33 9.53 -20.89 -14.36
CA GLY A 33 9.77 -20.47 -12.97
C GLY A 33 10.34 -19.05 -12.81
N ILE A 34 10.43 -18.27 -13.90
CA ILE A 34 10.97 -16.90 -13.91
C ILE A 34 9.87 -15.83 -13.85
N TYR A 35 8.60 -16.25 -13.79
CA TYR A 35 7.50 -15.31 -13.67
C TYR A 35 7.49 -14.63 -12.31
N ARG A 36 7.33 -13.31 -12.34
CA ARG A 36 7.11 -12.47 -11.16
C ARG A 36 5.74 -11.83 -11.32
N GLU A 37 4.84 -12.12 -10.40
CA GLU A 37 3.46 -11.60 -10.42
C GLU A 37 3.42 -10.10 -10.16
N PHE A 38 4.36 -9.62 -9.35
CA PHE A 38 4.58 -8.22 -9.07
C PHE A 38 6.00 -7.79 -9.43
N HIS A 39 6.09 -6.61 -10.04
CA HIS A 39 7.33 -5.86 -10.13
C HIS A 39 7.26 -4.81 -9.04
N LEU A 40 8.30 -4.71 -8.21
CA LEU A 40 8.38 -3.60 -7.27
C LEU A 40 8.39 -2.29 -8.07
N PRO A 41 7.62 -1.28 -7.63
CA PRO A 41 7.61 0.02 -8.28
C PRO A 41 9.03 0.59 -8.27
N VAL A 42 9.44 1.10 -9.43
CA VAL A 42 10.74 1.73 -9.61
C VAL A 42 10.56 3.22 -9.40
N PHE A 43 11.37 3.81 -8.51
CA PHE A 43 11.31 5.23 -8.23
C PHE A 43 12.36 6.01 -9.02
N LYS A 44 12.01 7.23 -9.42
CA LYS A 44 12.94 8.16 -10.06
C LYS A 44 13.03 9.44 -9.23
N ARG A 45 14.23 9.76 -8.75
CA ARG A 45 14.53 11.01 -8.02
C ARG A 45 15.83 11.59 -8.57
N ASN A 46 15.82 12.87 -8.94
CA ASN A 46 16.98 13.61 -9.47
C ASN A 46 17.70 12.87 -10.61
N GLY A 47 16.94 12.25 -11.53
CA GLY A 47 17.50 11.49 -12.66
C GLY A 47 18.01 10.08 -12.34
N THR A 48 18.11 9.71 -11.05
CA THR A 48 18.54 8.38 -10.61
C THR A 48 17.34 7.44 -10.45
N ILE A 49 17.52 6.17 -10.83
CA ILE A 49 16.51 5.12 -10.78
C ILE A 49 16.79 4.19 -9.60
N TYR A 50 15.80 4.00 -8.74
CA TYR A 50 15.88 3.14 -7.56
C TYR A 50 14.94 1.95 -7.75
N SER A 51 15.51 0.75 -7.76
CA SER A 51 14.79 -0.51 -8.03
C SER A 51 15.07 -1.62 -7.02
N ALA A 52 16.11 -1.49 -6.20
CA ALA A 52 16.35 -2.44 -5.13
C ALA A 52 15.30 -2.26 -4.02
N PRO A 53 14.78 -3.34 -3.42
CA PRO A 53 13.72 -3.25 -2.41
C PRO A 53 14.06 -2.31 -1.25
N VAL A 54 15.30 -2.36 -0.74
CA VAL A 54 15.76 -1.52 0.37
C VAL A 54 15.72 -0.04 -0.02
N ASP A 55 16.22 0.30 -1.20
CA ASP A 55 16.23 1.69 -1.68
C ASP A 55 14.82 2.23 -1.89
N VAL A 56 13.91 1.39 -2.41
CA VAL A 56 12.50 1.72 -2.57
C VAL A 56 11.85 1.99 -1.21
N CYS A 57 12.08 1.12 -0.22
CA CYS A 57 11.58 1.30 1.14
C CYS A 57 12.11 2.57 1.80
N ASN A 58 13.41 2.84 1.66
CA ASN A 58 14.03 4.06 2.20
C ASN A 58 13.42 5.30 1.55
N MET A 59 13.22 5.28 0.22
CA MET A 59 12.62 6.41 -0.48
C MET A 59 11.18 6.66 -0.01
N LEU A 60 10.38 5.61 0.16
CA LEU A 60 9.04 5.72 0.72
C LEU A 60 9.08 6.34 2.13
N GLY A 61 9.96 5.82 3.01
CA GLY A 61 10.17 6.35 4.35
C GLY A 61 10.52 7.84 4.34
N ASP A 62 11.50 8.24 3.52
CA ASP A 62 11.91 9.63 3.35
C ASP A 62 10.75 10.51 2.86
N THR A 63 9.97 10.04 1.88
CA THR A 63 8.82 10.81 1.37
C THR A 63 7.76 11.01 2.43
N PHE A 64 7.43 9.96 3.20
CA PHE A 64 6.46 10.08 4.29
C PHE A 64 6.96 10.98 5.41
N ALA A 65 8.24 10.88 5.77
CA ALA A 65 8.86 11.76 6.76
C ALA A 65 8.85 13.23 6.32
N ALA A 66 9.16 13.49 5.05
CA ALA A 66 9.12 14.83 4.48
C ALA A 66 7.69 15.41 4.48
N VAL A 67 6.70 14.66 3.99
CA VAL A 67 5.30 15.11 3.95
C VAL A 67 4.68 15.26 5.35
N SER A 68 5.14 14.45 6.31
CA SER A 68 4.70 14.52 7.72
C SER A 68 5.55 15.48 8.56
N SER A 69 6.49 16.20 7.95
CA SER A 69 7.32 17.17 8.64
C SER A 69 6.49 18.38 9.10
N LEU A 70 6.95 19.03 10.16
CA LEU A 70 6.31 20.24 10.68
C LEU A 70 6.13 21.31 9.58
N GLU A 71 7.15 21.44 8.70
CA GLU A 71 7.19 22.40 7.60
C GLU A 71 6.14 22.13 6.52
N SER A 72 5.65 20.89 6.40
CA SER A 72 4.63 20.51 5.43
C SER A 72 3.19 20.77 5.92
N TYR A 73 3.02 21.08 7.20
CA TYR A 73 1.71 21.38 7.78
C TYR A 73 1.37 22.87 7.69
N SER A 74 0.08 23.17 7.55
CA SER A 74 -0.41 24.55 7.67
C SER A 74 -0.17 25.09 9.07
N ARG A 75 0.08 26.41 9.20
CA ARG A 75 0.30 27.06 10.51
C ARG A 75 -0.83 26.78 11.51
N ALA A 76 -2.07 26.74 11.03
CA ALA A 76 -3.24 26.42 11.85
C ALA A 76 -3.15 25.00 12.43
N PHE A 77 -2.75 24.01 11.63
CA PHE A 77 -2.57 22.64 12.10
C PHE A 77 -1.37 22.51 13.04
N GLN A 78 -0.25 23.18 12.75
CA GLN A 78 0.91 23.19 13.64
C GLN A 78 0.55 23.69 15.04
N TYR A 79 -0.21 24.78 15.13
CA TYR A 79 -0.70 25.33 16.40
C TYR A 79 -1.59 24.33 17.15
N HIS A 80 -2.55 23.73 16.44
CA HIS A 80 -3.42 22.70 17.02
C HIS A 80 -2.62 21.50 17.53
N LYS A 81 -1.68 20.97 16.73
CA LYS A 81 -0.80 19.86 17.09
C LYS A 81 0.00 20.17 18.35
N GLN A 82 0.64 21.33 18.42
CA GLN A 82 1.44 21.73 19.59
C GLN A 82 0.59 21.78 20.87
N ILE A 83 -0.65 22.26 20.79
CA ILE A 83 -1.56 22.27 21.94
C ILE A 83 -1.99 20.85 22.32
N ALA A 84 -2.37 20.04 21.33
CA ALA A 84 -2.84 18.69 21.56
C ALA A 84 -1.76 17.79 22.20
N GLU A 85 -0.52 17.89 21.71
CA GLU A 85 0.60 17.05 22.17
C GLU A 85 1.15 17.44 23.55
N ARG A 86 0.81 18.62 24.08
CA ARG A 86 1.11 18.97 25.48
C ARG A 86 0.35 18.09 26.48
N ASN A 87 -0.79 17.55 26.07
CA ASN A 87 -1.60 16.68 26.91
C ASN A 87 -1.17 15.22 26.73
N ASN A 88 -0.34 14.72 27.65
CA ASN A 88 0.11 13.34 27.60
C ASN A 88 -1.06 12.36 27.86
N ILE A 89 -1.22 11.37 26.99
CA ILE A 89 -2.27 10.36 27.10
C ILE A 89 -1.77 9.23 28.00
N ASN A 90 -2.39 9.08 29.17
CA ASN A 90 -2.10 7.96 30.04
C ASN A 90 -2.92 6.73 29.62
N PHE A 91 -2.27 5.76 28.97
CA PHE A 91 -2.90 4.48 28.60
C PHE A 91 -3.09 3.52 29.79
N ASN A 92 -2.38 3.74 30.90
CA ASN A 92 -2.50 2.94 32.13
C ASN A 92 -3.58 3.54 33.05
N THR A 93 -4.82 3.54 32.57
CA THR A 93 -5.96 4.11 33.28
C THR A 93 -7.14 3.13 33.26
N ARG A 94 -7.93 3.12 34.33
CA ARG A 94 -9.21 2.39 34.36
C ARG A 94 -10.39 3.26 33.89
N ARG A 95 -10.13 4.52 33.54
CA ARG A 95 -11.15 5.42 32.98
C ARG A 95 -11.40 5.07 31.53
N LEU A 96 -12.67 4.98 31.17
CA LEU A 96 -13.09 4.85 29.78
C LEU A 96 -12.99 6.23 29.12
N PHE A 97 -12.03 6.37 28.22
CA PHE A 97 -11.89 7.56 27.39
C PHE A 97 -12.55 7.34 26.05
N HIS A 98 -13.04 8.42 25.42
CA HIS A 98 -13.72 8.36 24.13
C HIS A 98 -12.90 7.66 23.03
N TYR A 99 -11.57 7.78 23.07
CA TYR A 99 -10.68 7.11 22.11
C TYR A 99 -10.63 5.56 22.28
N ASN A 100 -11.10 5.04 23.42
CA ASN A 100 -11.23 3.59 23.69
C ASN A 100 -12.67 3.09 23.55
N SER A 101 -13.62 3.97 23.21
CA SER A 101 -15.02 3.57 23.01
C SER A 101 -15.17 2.80 21.70
N ASN A 102 -16.17 1.91 21.65
CA ASN A 102 -16.50 1.21 20.41
C ASN A 102 -16.90 2.20 19.32
N PHE A 103 -16.29 2.03 18.15
CA PHE A 103 -16.65 2.78 16.95
C PHE A 103 -18.10 2.46 16.55
N ASN A 104 -18.88 3.50 16.28
CA ASN A 104 -20.30 3.36 15.98
C ASN A 104 -20.65 3.74 14.54
N PHE A 105 -21.86 3.37 14.12
CA PHE A 105 -22.33 3.58 12.75
C PHE A 105 -22.41 5.07 12.35
N VAL A 106 -22.73 5.96 13.29
CA VAL A 106 -22.80 7.41 13.01
C VAL A 106 -21.41 7.97 12.72
N GLU A 107 -20.40 7.52 13.46
CA GLU A 107 -19.00 7.87 13.20
C GLU A 107 -18.53 7.37 11.83
N LEU A 108 -18.93 6.14 11.45
CA LEU A 108 -18.66 5.60 10.12
C LEU A 108 -19.28 6.46 9.01
N GLN A 109 -20.57 6.77 9.12
CA GLN A 109 -21.24 7.60 8.12
C GLN A 109 -20.62 9.00 8.00
N ARG A 110 -20.23 9.60 9.14
CA ARG A 110 -19.56 10.90 9.16
C ARG A 110 -18.19 10.84 8.49
N ALA A 111 -17.40 9.82 8.78
CA ALA A 111 -16.08 9.63 8.17
C ALA A 111 -16.20 9.47 6.65
N LEU A 112 -17.16 8.67 6.17
CA LEU A 112 -17.44 8.49 4.74
C LEU A 112 -17.89 9.77 4.05
N TYR A 113 -18.70 10.61 4.73
CA TYR A 113 -19.14 11.88 4.19
C TYR A 113 -18.00 12.89 4.06
N GLN A 114 -17.07 12.90 5.03
CA GLN A 114 -15.91 13.79 5.03
C GLN A 114 -14.74 13.27 4.20
N SER A 115 -14.71 11.98 3.86
CA SER A 115 -13.71 11.43 2.96
C SER A 115 -13.99 11.86 1.53
N HIS A 116 -13.10 12.67 0.96
CA HIS A 116 -13.10 12.94 -0.48
C HIS A 116 -12.50 11.75 -1.23
N ASN A 117 -12.73 11.68 -2.54
CA ASN A 117 -12.13 10.71 -3.47
C ASN A 117 -10.62 10.93 -3.69
N THR A 118 -9.90 11.34 -2.66
CA THR A 118 -8.45 11.42 -2.64
C THR A 118 -7.95 10.11 -2.07
N SER A 119 -7.56 9.18 -2.93
CA SER A 119 -6.72 8.06 -2.51
C SER A 119 -5.40 8.66 -2.01
N PRO A 120 -5.01 8.51 -0.73
CA PRO A 120 -3.64 8.74 -0.31
C PRO A 120 -2.88 7.47 -0.66
N GLY A 121 -2.65 7.26 -1.96
CA GLY A 121 -1.94 6.11 -2.51
C GLY A 121 -1.19 6.52 -3.76
#